data_AF-A0A4R9GC43-F1
#
_entry.id   AF-A0A4R9GC43-F1
#
_cell.length_a   1.000
_cell.length_b   1.000
_cell.length_c   1.000
_cell.angle_alpha   90.00
_cell.angle_beta   90.00
_cell.angle_gamma   90.00
#
_symmetry.space_group_name_H-M   'P 1'
#
loop_
_entity.id
_entity.type
_entity.pdbx_description
1 polymer ?
#
loop_
_entity_poly.entity_id
_entity_poly.type
_entity_poly.pdbx_seq_one_letter_code
_entity_poly.pdbx_strand_id
1 'polypeptide(L)'
;MTTKTSINFPRVLLGGILAGLIFFVVAGIVNGGILKNDFEGWMQRTSGVIHPLPQSDSLLLWALMCFLQGVVGVWIYAGIRPRFGAGHKTALIAALVLWIASKLSVSIDFITLGIFPYRILTGQLVGSFVSTFLGIFVGAWFYKEDSHAGHTS
;
A
#
# COMPACT_ATOMS: atom_id res chain seq x y z
N MET A 1 29.20 -23.64 -6.85
CA MET A 1 28.28 -23.24 -5.77
C MET A 1 27.19 -22.36 -6.36
N THR A 2 25.99 -22.89 -6.57
CA THR A 2 24.79 -22.08 -6.87
C THR A 2 24.11 -21.77 -5.54
N THR A 3 24.29 -20.54 -5.02
CA THR A 3 23.51 -20.04 -3.89
C THR A 3 22.03 -20.05 -4.29
N LYS A 4 21.22 -20.88 -3.62
CA LYS A 4 19.76 -20.89 -3.78
C LYS A 4 19.20 -19.76 -2.94
N THR A 5 18.89 -18.65 -3.59
CA THR A 5 18.36 -17.48 -2.90
C THR A 5 16.85 -17.60 -2.71
N SER A 6 16.38 -17.50 -1.48
CA SER A 6 14.96 -17.55 -1.12
C SER A 6 14.46 -16.21 -0.59
N ILE A 7 13.13 -16.01 -0.65
CA ILE A 7 12.49 -14.81 -0.10
C ILE A 7 12.65 -14.83 1.43
N ASN A 8 13.25 -13.78 1.99
CA ASN A 8 13.36 -13.59 3.43
C ASN A 8 12.06 -12.98 3.97
N PHE A 9 11.14 -13.83 4.43
CA PHE A 9 9.85 -13.38 4.98
C PHE A 9 9.97 -12.44 6.19
N PRO A 10 10.87 -12.67 7.18
CA PRO A 10 11.08 -11.70 8.26
C PRO A 10 11.43 -10.28 7.76
N ARG A 11 12.26 -10.18 6.71
CA ARG A 11 12.62 -8.90 6.08
C ARG A 11 11.47 -8.31 5.28
N VAL A 12 10.67 -9.15 4.61
CA VAL A 12 9.43 -8.71 3.95
C VAL A 12 8.47 -8.11 4.98
N LEU A 13 8.28 -8.77 6.12
CA LEU A 13 7.39 -8.30 7.16
C LEU A 13 7.88 -6.99 7.76
N LEU A 14 9.17 -6.89 8.11
CA LEU A 14 9.77 -5.66 8.65
C LEU A 14 9.64 -4.49 7.67
N GLY A 15 10.07 -4.67 6.42
CA GLY A 15 9.96 -3.64 5.38
C GLY A 15 8.51 -3.28 5.09
N GLY A 16 7.62 -4.29 5.10
CA GLY A 16 6.20 -4.14 4.87
C GLY A 16 5.49 -3.34 5.94
N ILE A 17 5.85 -3.53 7.22
CA ILE A 17 5.32 -2.73 8.34
C ILE A 17 5.74 -1.26 8.19
N LEU A 18 7.01 -1.00 7.84
CA LEU A 18 7.48 0.37 7.60
C LEU A 18 6.76 1.03 6.42
N ALA A 19 6.54 0.29 5.33
CA ALA A 19 5.75 0.75 4.20
C ALA A 19 4.30 1.04 4.60
N GLY A 20 3.67 0.14 5.34
CA GLY A 20 2.30 0.28 5.82
C GLY A 20 2.12 1.47 6.76
N LEU A 21 3.10 1.76 7.61
CA LEU A 21 3.09 2.96 8.45
C LEU A 21 3.07 4.24 7.61
N ILE A 22 3.90 4.31 6.57
CA ILE A 22 3.92 5.45 5.63
C ILE A 22 2.56 5.57 4.94
N PHE A 23 1.97 4.46 4.49
CA PHE A 23 0.65 4.47 3.86
C PHE A 23 -0.43 5.01 4.82
N PHE A 24 -0.41 4.54 6.06
CA PHE A 24 -1.37 4.94 7.08
C PHE A 24 -1.27 6.43 7.42
N VAL A 25 -0.05 6.94 7.64
CA VAL A 25 0.18 8.36 7.94
C VAL A 25 -0.27 9.25 6.79
N VAL A 26 0.13 8.95 5.56
CA VAL A 26 -0.26 9.75 4.39
C VAL A 26 -1.76 9.67 4.14
N ALA A 27 -2.38 8.49 4.30
CA ALA A 27 -3.83 8.34 4.21
C ALA A 27 -4.55 9.16 5.28
N GLY A 28 -4.04 9.21 6.51
CA GLY A 28 -4.58 10.05 7.58
C GLY A 28 -4.51 11.55 7.24
N ILE A 29 -3.38 12.02 6.70
CA ILE A 29 -3.19 13.41 6.27
C ILE A 29 -4.15 13.75 5.13
N VAL A 30 -4.24 12.89 4.11
CA VAL A 30 -5.06 13.14 2.93
C VAL A 30 -6.55 13.10 3.27
N ASN A 31 -7.01 12.06 3.97
CA ASN A 31 -8.44 11.88 4.24
C ASN A 31 -8.93 12.72 5.43
N GLY A 32 -8.17 12.75 6.52
CA GLY A 32 -8.54 13.46 7.75
C GLY A 32 -8.10 14.93 7.80
N GLY A 33 -7.15 15.33 6.96
CA GLY A 33 -6.69 16.71 6.83
C GLY A 33 -7.23 17.38 5.57
N ILE A 34 -6.72 16.96 4.40
CA ILE A 34 -6.95 17.64 3.12
C ILE A 34 -8.41 17.50 2.63
N LEU A 35 -8.97 16.30 2.74
CA LEU A 35 -10.30 15.95 2.23
C LEU A 35 -11.38 15.91 3.31
N LYS A 36 -11.07 16.34 4.53
CA LYS A 36 -11.97 16.23 5.70
C LYS A 36 -13.36 16.80 5.41
N ASN A 37 -13.40 18.04 4.95
CA ASN A 37 -14.66 18.75 4.69
C ASN A 37 -15.45 18.09 3.54
N ASP A 38 -14.77 17.51 2.55
CA ASP A 38 -15.45 16.78 1.46
C ASP A 38 -16.12 15.52 1.97
N PHE A 39 -15.41 14.76 2.81
CA PHE A 39 -15.95 13.55 3.42
C PHE A 39 -17.13 13.87 4.34
N GLU A 40 -17.02 14.90 5.18
CA GLU A 40 -18.14 15.34 6.04
C GLU A 40 -19.36 15.73 5.20
N GLY A 41 -19.17 16.54 4.16
CA GLY A 41 -20.26 16.92 3.26
C GLY A 41 -20.84 15.73 2.49
N TRP A 42 -20.02 14.77 2.06
CA TRP A 42 -20.49 13.55 1.41
C TRP A 42 -21.28 12.66 2.37
N MET A 43 -20.78 12.44 3.60
CA MET A 43 -21.48 11.65 4.62
C MET A 43 -22.83 12.27 4.98
N GLN A 44 -22.92 13.59 5.10
CA GLN A 44 -24.19 14.28 5.35
C GLN A 44 -25.21 14.04 4.23
N ARG A 45 -24.77 14.06 2.97
CA ARG A 45 -25.65 13.81 1.81
C ARG A 45 -26.04 12.34 1.63
N THR A 46 -25.30 11.42 2.25
CA THR A 46 -25.46 9.98 2.05
C THR A 46 -25.88 9.23 3.30
N SER A 47 -26.12 9.90 4.43
CA SER A 47 -26.40 9.30 5.73
C SER A 47 -27.62 8.36 5.76
N GLY A 48 -28.53 8.46 4.79
CA GLY A 48 -29.68 7.55 4.65
C GLY A 48 -29.40 6.26 3.88
N VAL A 49 -28.22 6.13 3.26
CA VAL A 49 -27.86 4.98 2.40
C VAL A 49 -26.53 4.33 2.76
N ILE A 50 -25.59 5.08 3.36
CA ILE A 50 -24.34 4.50 3.88
C ILE A 50 -24.45 4.28 5.39
N HIS A 51 -23.90 3.16 5.85
CA HIS A 51 -23.86 2.79 7.25
C HIS A 51 -22.40 2.56 7.67
N PRO A 52 -21.64 3.64 7.95
CA PRO A 52 -20.25 3.51 8.36
C PRO A 52 -20.15 2.80 9.71
N LEU A 53 -19.09 2.01 9.88
CA LEU A 53 -18.72 1.45 11.18
C LEU A 53 -18.36 2.59 12.16
N PRO A 54 -18.37 2.32 13.48
CA PRO A 54 -17.78 3.23 14.46
C PRO A 54 -16.39 3.68 14.04
N GLN A 55 -16.03 4.91 14.40
CA GLN A 55 -14.77 5.52 13.95
C GLN A 55 -13.54 4.71 14.35
N SER A 56 -13.53 4.15 15.58
CA SER A 56 -12.46 3.27 16.07
C SER A 56 -12.25 2.05 15.19
N ASP A 57 -13.35 1.43 14.77
CA ASP A 57 -13.35 0.17 14.04
C ASP A 57 -12.95 0.41 12.58
N SER A 58 -13.46 1.50 11.99
CA SER A 58 -13.04 1.96 10.67
C SER A 58 -11.54 2.25 10.63
N LEU A 59 -11.01 2.94 11.65
CA LEU A 59 -9.59 3.28 11.74
C LEU A 59 -8.72 2.02 11.86
N LEU A 60 -9.14 1.04 12.65
CA LEU A 60 -8.46 -0.24 12.78
C LEU A 60 -8.41 -0.99 11.45
N LEU A 61 -9.54 -1.08 10.74
CA LEU A 61 -9.59 -1.74 9.43
C LEU A 61 -8.75 -1.02 8.39
N TRP A 62 -8.75 0.32 8.37
CA TRP A 62 -7.88 1.09 7.48
C TRP A 62 -6.40 0.90 7.79
N ALA A 63 -6.02 0.86 9.07
CA ALA A 63 -4.65 0.55 9.49
C ALA A 63 -4.25 -0.85 9.01
N LEU A 64 -5.07 -1.86 9.26
CA LEU A 64 -4.84 -3.23 8.80
C LEU A 64 -4.67 -3.30 7.29
N MET A 65 -5.54 -2.63 6.51
CA MET A 65 -5.38 -2.55 5.05
C MET A 65 -4.05 -1.91 4.64
N CYS A 66 -3.61 -0.84 5.31
CA CYS A 66 -2.32 -0.19 5.01
C CYS A 66 -1.15 -1.13 5.27
N PHE A 67 -1.13 -1.84 6.40
CA PHE A 67 -0.06 -2.79 6.72
C PHE A 67 -0.06 -4.01 5.82
N LEU A 68 -1.24 -4.56 5.49
CA LEU A 68 -1.36 -5.66 4.52
C LEU A 68 -0.81 -5.25 3.16
N GLN A 69 -1.18 -4.06 2.65
CA GLN A 69 -0.65 -3.54 1.39
C GLN A 69 0.86 -3.29 1.44
N GLY A 70 1.36 -2.77 2.55
CA GLY A 70 2.81 -2.58 2.75
C GLY A 70 3.57 -3.90 2.65
N VAL A 71 3.12 -4.94 3.35
CA VAL A 71 3.70 -6.29 3.29
C VAL A 71 3.60 -6.88 1.89
N VAL A 72 2.44 -6.80 1.24
CA VAL A 72 2.25 -7.29 -0.13
C VAL A 72 3.18 -6.56 -1.11
N GLY A 73 3.35 -5.25 -0.98
CA GLY A 73 4.24 -4.51 -1.89
C GLY A 73 5.71 -4.85 -1.72
N VAL A 74 6.19 -5.03 -0.49
CA VAL A 74 7.57 -5.48 -0.25
C VAL A 74 7.76 -6.94 -0.68
N TRP A 75 6.72 -7.77 -0.53
CA TRP A 75 6.72 -9.13 -1.06
C TRP A 75 6.78 -9.17 -2.60
N ILE A 76 6.03 -8.29 -3.28
CA ILE A 76 6.13 -8.12 -4.74
C ILE A 76 7.56 -7.73 -5.12
N TYR A 77 8.15 -6.73 -4.44
CA TYR A 77 9.55 -6.34 -4.65
C TYR A 77 10.50 -7.53 -4.51
N ALA A 78 10.38 -8.29 -3.42
CA ALA A 78 11.20 -9.48 -3.17
C ALA A 78 11.04 -10.53 -4.28
N GLY A 79 9.82 -10.76 -4.77
CA GLY A 79 9.53 -11.75 -5.81
C GLY A 79 10.05 -11.36 -7.20
N ILE A 80 10.10 -10.07 -7.54
CA ILE A 80 10.60 -9.60 -8.84
C ILE A 80 12.11 -9.30 -8.81
N ARG A 81 12.69 -9.04 -7.63
CA ARG A 81 14.12 -8.72 -7.45
C ARG A 81 15.10 -9.69 -8.13
N PRO A 82 14.90 -11.02 -8.15
CA PRO A 82 15.83 -11.93 -8.85
C PRO A 82 15.93 -11.69 -10.36
N ARG A 83 14.89 -11.13 -10.99
CA ARG A 83 14.85 -10.88 -12.44
C ARG A 83 15.26 -9.46 -12.82
N PHE A 84 14.87 -8.48 -12.00
CA PHE A 84 15.10 -7.05 -12.25
C PHE A 84 16.33 -6.49 -11.52
N GLY A 85 16.95 -7.30 -10.66
CA GLY A 85 18.05 -6.89 -9.79
C GLY A 85 17.59 -6.12 -8.55
N ALA A 86 18.52 -5.92 -7.62
CA ALA A 86 18.29 -5.11 -6.43
C ALA A 86 18.36 -3.61 -6.77
N GLY A 87 17.41 -2.82 -6.27
CA GLY A 87 17.53 -1.36 -6.27
C GLY A 87 16.23 -0.60 -6.52
N HIS A 88 16.39 0.70 -6.72
CA HIS A 88 15.31 1.68 -6.85
C HIS A 88 14.36 1.40 -8.02
N LYS A 89 14.89 0.98 -9.18
CA LYS A 89 14.06 0.66 -10.36
C LYS A 89 13.08 -0.48 -10.08
N THR A 90 13.53 -1.52 -9.39
CA THR A 90 12.70 -2.65 -8.99
C THR A 90 11.64 -2.23 -7.96
N ALA A 91 11.98 -1.34 -7.03
CA ALA A 91 11.02 -0.79 -6.06
C ALA A 91 9.93 0.04 -6.75
N LEU A 92 10.28 0.84 -7.77
CA LEU A 92 9.31 1.58 -8.60
C LEU A 92 8.31 0.65 -9.28
N ILE A 93 8.80 -0.44 -9.88
CA ILE A 93 7.94 -1.42 -10.56
C ILE A 93 7.00 -2.08 -9.55
N ALA A 94 7.50 -2.51 -8.39
CA ALA A 94 6.68 -3.09 -7.33
C ALA A 94 5.62 -2.11 -6.80
N ALA A 95 5.99 -0.85 -6.57
CA ALA A 95 5.09 0.20 -6.13
C ALA A 95 4.00 0.47 -7.17
N LEU A 96 4.36 0.56 -8.44
CA LEU A 96 3.42 0.80 -9.54
C LEU A 96 2.43 -0.36 -9.67
N VAL A 97 2.91 -1.61 -9.64
CA VAL A 97 2.05 -2.80 -9.69
C VAL A 97 1.06 -2.81 -8.52
N LEU A 98 1.55 -2.58 -7.29
CA LEU A 98 0.68 -2.53 -6.12
C LEU A 98 -0.36 -1.41 -6.24
N TRP A 99 0.06 -0.22 -6.66
CA TRP A 99 -0.82 0.93 -6.78
C TRP A 99 -1.90 0.72 -7.83
N ILE A 100 -1.55 0.20 -9.01
CA ILE A 100 -2.53 -0.12 -10.06
C ILE A 100 -3.52 -1.17 -9.55
N ALA A 101 -3.01 -2.27 -8.99
CA ALA A 101 -3.83 -3.41 -8.59
C ALA A 101 -4.76 -3.11 -7.41
N SER A 102 -4.42 -2.16 -6.54
CA SER A 102 -5.13 -1.93 -5.28
C SER A 102 -5.79 -0.56 -5.12
N LYS A 103 -5.25 0.49 -5.75
CA LYS A 103 -5.75 1.88 -5.58
C LYS A 103 -6.45 2.36 -6.83
N LEU A 104 -5.81 2.18 -7.99
CA LEU A 104 -6.39 2.62 -9.26
C LEU A 104 -7.64 1.79 -9.61
N SER A 105 -7.55 0.45 -9.52
CA SER A 105 -8.67 -0.47 -9.75
C SER A 105 -9.91 -0.11 -8.93
N VAL A 106 -9.74 -0.03 -7.60
CA VAL A 106 -10.83 0.32 -6.67
C VAL A 106 -11.39 1.72 -6.95
N SER A 107 -10.54 2.67 -7.33
CA SER A 107 -11.00 4.02 -7.69
C SER A 107 -11.85 4.00 -8.97
N ILE A 108 -11.49 3.19 -9.97
CA ILE A 108 -12.28 3.02 -11.20
C ILE A 108 -13.66 2.45 -10.86
N ASP A 109 -13.75 1.45 -9.98
CA ASP A 109 -15.02 0.88 -9.55
C ASP A 109 -15.90 1.95 -8.86
N PHE A 110 -15.32 2.75 -7.96
CA PHE A 110 -16.05 3.82 -7.28
C PHE A 110 -16.49 4.96 -8.20
N ILE A 111 -15.69 5.30 -9.23
CA ILE A 111 -16.11 6.25 -10.27
C ILE A 111 -17.29 5.67 -11.05
N THR A 112 -17.19 4.40 -11.46
CA THR A 112 -18.21 3.71 -12.27
C THR A 112 -19.55 3.62 -11.55
N LEU A 113 -19.51 3.36 -10.23
CA LEU A 113 -20.70 3.27 -9.38
C LEU A 113 -21.16 4.63 -8.84
N GLY A 114 -20.43 5.72 -9.10
CA GLY A 114 -20.78 7.06 -8.61
C GLY A 114 -20.80 7.20 -7.09
N ILE A 115 -20.04 6.36 -6.37
CA ILE A 115 -20.12 6.26 -4.89
C ILE A 115 -19.56 7.52 -4.22
N PHE A 116 -18.42 8.00 -4.71
CA PHE A 116 -17.72 9.14 -4.13
C PHE A 116 -17.68 10.34 -5.11
N PRO A 117 -17.66 11.58 -4.60
CA PRO A 117 -17.38 12.75 -5.39
C PRO A 117 -15.99 12.68 -6.04
N TYR A 118 -15.85 13.21 -7.27
CA TYR A 118 -14.59 13.23 -8.02
C TYR A 118 -13.42 13.84 -7.24
N ARG A 119 -13.66 14.87 -6.41
CA ARG A 119 -12.62 15.49 -5.59
C ARG A 119 -12.04 14.53 -4.54
N ILE A 120 -12.89 13.74 -3.90
CA ILE A 120 -12.46 12.73 -2.92
C ILE A 120 -11.65 11.63 -3.59
N LEU A 121 -12.12 11.14 -4.74
CA LEU A 121 -11.46 10.07 -5.48
C LEU A 121 -10.10 10.50 -6.02
N THR A 122 -10.03 11.65 -6.69
CA THR A 122 -8.76 12.15 -7.23
C THR A 122 -7.75 12.49 -6.13
N GLY A 123 -8.20 13.07 -5.02
CA GLY A 123 -7.34 13.34 -3.86
C GLY A 123 -6.77 12.07 -3.23
N GLN A 124 -7.61 11.05 -3.02
CA GLN A 124 -7.15 9.74 -2.52
C GLN A 124 -6.22 9.03 -3.51
N LEU A 125 -6.50 9.13 -4.80
CA LEU A 125 -5.71 8.48 -5.85
C LEU A 125 -4.29 9.09 -5.92
N VAL A 126 -4.18 10.41 -5.89
CA VAL A 126 -2.88 11.12 -5.84
C VAL A 126 -2.15 10.84 -4.52
N GLY A 127 -2.85 10.95 -3.39
CA GLY A 127 -2.27 10.69 -2.06
C GLY A 127 -1.73 9.28 -1.94
N SER A 128 -2.50 8.29 -2.41
CA SER A 128 -2.07 6.89 -2.41
C SER A 128 -0.96 6.60 -3.41
N PHE A 129 -0.87 7.33 -4.53
CA PHE A 129 0.25 7.20 -5.46
C PHE A 129 1.55 7.59 -4.78
N VAL A 130 1.58 8.78 -4.16
CA VAL A 130 2.76 9.27 -3.43
C VAL A 130 3.11 8.33 -2.28
N SER A 131 2.13 7.94 -1.46
CA SER A 131 2.39 7.06 -0.31
C SER A 131 2.92 5.71 -0.74
N THR A 132 2.35 5.10 -1.80
CA THR A 132 2.75 3.77 -2.27
C THR A 132 4.20 3.77 -2.71
N PHE A 133 4.61 4.77 -3.49
CA PHE A 133 5.99 4.88 -3.94
C PHE A 133 6.94 5.07 -2.76
N LEU A 134 6.69 6.07 -1.90
CA LEU A 134 7.53 6.34 -0.74
C LEU A 134 7.64 5.12 0.20
N GLY A 135 6.52 4.48 0.52
CA GLY A 135 6.49 3.35 1.44
C GLY A 135 7.20 2.12 0.87
N ILE A 136 6.99 1.78 -0.41
CA ILE A 136 7.68 0.64 -1.02
C ILE A 136 9.17 0.91 -1.21
N PHE A 137 9.58 2.15 -1.51
CA PHE A 137 11.01 2.50 -1.51
C PHE A 137 11.66 2.25 -0.15
N VAL A 138 11.05 2.75 0.93
CA VAL A 138 11.55 2.55 2.29
C VAL A 138 11.55 1.06 2.64
N GLY A 139 10.44 0.35 2.41
CA GLY A 139 10.34 -1.08 2.72
C GLY A 139 11.35 -1.93 1.96
N ALA A 140 11.57 -1.65 0.67
CA ALA A 140 12.56 -2.31 -0.17
C ALA A 140 13.99 -2.06 0.29
N TRP A 141 14.30 -0.88 0.85
CA TRP A 141 15.62 -0.56 1.37
C TRP A 141 16.03 -1.45 2.55
N PHE A 142 15.05 -1.85 3.38
CA PHE A 142 15.28 -2.76 4.50
C PHE A 142 15.27 -4.24 4.11
N TYR A 143 14.86 -4.57 2.88
CA TYR A 143 14.80 -5.95 2.39
C TYR A 143 16.17 -6.45 1.92
N LYS A 144 16.52 -7.66 2.37
CA LYS A 144 17.68 -8.44 1.90
C LYS A 144 17.26 -9.89 1.77
N GLU A 145 17.81 -10.58 0.79
CA GLU A 145 17.57 -12.01 0.54
C GLU A 145 18.24 -12.90 1.59
N ASP A 146 17.67 -14.09 1.81
CA ASP A 146 18.32 -15.13 2.61
C ASP A 146 19.41 -15.81 1.81
N SER A 147 20.62 -15.83 2.39
CA SER A 147 21.77 -16.53 1.84
C SER A 147 21.96 -17.82 2.62
N HIS A 148 21.37 -18.92 2.14
CA HIS A 148 21.67 -20.24 2.69
C HIS A 148 22.83 -20.88 1.91
N ALA A 149 23.96 -21.11 2.59
CA ALA A 149 25.05 -21.94 2.07
C ALA A 149 24.59 -23.40 2.10
N GLY A 150 24.16 -23.93 0.95
CA GLY A 150 23.80 -25.35 0.84
C GLY A 150 25.03 -26.23 1.03
N HIS A 151 25.04 -27.06 2.08
CA HIS A 151 25.90 -28.23 2.17
C HIS A 151 25.25 -29.33 1.33
N THR A 152 25.86 -29.66 0.19
CA THR A 152 25.53 -30.88 -0.55
C THR A 152 26.16 -32.05 0.20
N SER A 153 25.32 -32.95 0.73
CA SER A 153 25.73 -34.33 1.02
C SER A 153 25.74 -35.14 -0.27
#